data_AF-A0A5C5UIU2-F1
#
_entry.id   AF-A0A5C5UIU2-F1
#
_cell.length_a   1.000
_cell.length_b   1.000
_cell.length_c   1.000
_cell.angle_alpha   90.00
_cell.angle_beta   90.00
_cell.angle_gamma   90.00
#
_symmetry.space_group_name_H-M   'P 1'
#
loop_
_entity.id
_entity.type
_entity.pdbx_description
1 polymer ?
#
loop_
_entity_poly.entity_id
_entity_poly.type
_entity_poly.pdbx_seq_one_letter_code
_entity_poly.pdbx_strand_id
1 'polypeptide(L)'
;MEENKMIHTYQGPKYDKFWRTAFVVILLAGALIGLALVAAPIYFYMKFRIAWLLIFFIFIPFGVWLVLSMLRHIKKLEWRHNHLSSYTLSGEKIEALEWGEAHSKSPIQRVVPLSAVSSVIASSYIIRQTISQGGFSRKITETGPILYILYTENGQQKVLNIPFQNHGDQGMNAWLTHLQKHGLPIQYTARQLYRIDTQHFTDEQRLEYFQSSGETVDFPFTGNWLTDEPQIWAKWKEKDTEKRAQEEALDPKLKKARQKHTFFTWMFTIWLVYMLMFLAGFVQTKIGGFLPFPAGNIIPGLLFFTMGGFLFFYCLRSYLRWYYMLSFSLLAVIIGISFGIISDGLPGTEAALAMGICLSSFAYPSLVWIPYFTVKTLRTRKKTSTATETSSTIQ
;
A
#
# COMPACT_ATOMS: atom_id res chain seq x y z
N MET A 1 -4.95 47.47 -25.29
CA MET A 1 -5.41 47.09 -23.93
C MET A 1 -6.57 46.13 -24.13
N GLU A 2 -6.29 44.85 -24.38
CA GLU A 2 -7.35 43.84 -24.33
C GLU A 2 -7.70 43.60 -22.86
N GLU A 3 -9.00 43.64 -22.57
CA GLU A 3 -9.53 43.41 -21.22
C GLU A 3 -8.99 42.10 -20.63
N ASN A 4 -8.81 42.12 -19.31
CA ASN A 4 -8.44 41.00 -18.44
C ASN A 4 -9.58 39.95 -18.45
N LYS A 5 -9.83 39.33 -19.60
CA LYS A 5 -10.95 38.43 -19.84
C LYS A 5 -10.69 37.15 -19.06
N MET A 6 -11.53 36.91 -18.05
CA MET A 6 -11.54 35.67 -17.31
C MET A 6 -11.90 34.53 -18.27
N ILE A 7 -11.05 33.51 -18.34
CA ILE A 7 -11.22 32.39 -19.26
C ILE A 7 -11.88 31.22 -18.54
N HIS A 8 -11.36 30.90 -17.36
CA HIS A 8 -11.88 29.80 -16.56
C HIS A 8 -11.56 30.02 -15.09
N THR A 9 -12.53 29.73 -14.22
CA THR A 9 -12.30 29.64 -12.77
C THR A 9 -12.62 28.24 -12.31
N TYR A 10 -11.65 27.59 -11.69
CA TYR A 10 -11.74 26.26 -11.15
C TYR A 10 -11.65 26.31 -9.61
N GLN A 11 -12.54 25.59 -8.94
CA GLN A 11 -12.45 25.35 -7.50
C GLN A 11 -12.03 23.90 -7.26
N GLY A 12 -11.11 23.71 -6.33
CA GLY A 12 -10.57 22.42 -5.95
C GLY A 12 -11.65 21.39 -5.63
N PRO A 13 -11.33 20.10 -5.76
CA PRO A 13 -12.31 19.04 -5.68
C PRO A 13 -12.98 18.99 -4.30
N LYS A 14 -14.32 19.05 -4.30
CA LYS A 14 -15.10 18.75 -3.10
C LYS A 14 -15.10 17.25 -2.84
N TYR A 15 -15.07 16.86 -1.56
CA TYR A 15 -15.36 15.48 -1.20
C TYR A 15 -16.75 15.08 -1.75
N ASP A 16 -16.77 13.95 -2.44
CA ASP A 16 -18.01 13.32 -2.90
C ASP A 16 -19.00 13.14 -1.73
N LYS A 17 -20.28 13.45 -1.98
CA LYS A 17 -21.36 13.39 -0.99
C LYS A 17 -21.44 12.01 -0.34
N PHE A 18 -21.29 10.94 -1.13
CA PHE A 18 -21.34 9.57 -0.63
C PHE A 18 -20.24 9.35 0.42
N TRP A 19 -18.99 9.67 0.08
CA TRP A 19 -17.86 9.47 0.98
C TRP A 19 -17.90 10.37 2.19
N ARG A 20 -18.35 11.62 2.03
CA ARG A 20 -18.57 12.52 3.17
C ARG A 20 -19.52 11.89 4.18
N THR A 21 -20.67 11.39 3.72
CA THR A 21 -21.64 10.72 4.59
C THR A 21 -21.05 9.47 5.22
N ALA A 22 -20.36 8.63 4.43
CA ALA A 22 -19.73 7.42 4.94
C ALA A 22 -18.68 7.73 6.04
N PHE A 23 -17.82 8.73 5.83
CA PHE A 23 -16.84 9.15 6.83
C PHE A 23 -17.51 9.66 8.11
N VAL A 24 -18.55 10.49 7.99
CA VAL A 24 -19.28 11.00 9.16
C VAL A 24 -19.92 9.84 9.94
N VAL A 25 -20.57 8.88 9.26
CA VAL A 25 -21.16 7.71 9.91
C VAL A 25 -20.12 6.87 10.63
N ILE A 26 -18.96 6.61 10.00
CA ILE A 26 -17.87 5.83 10.61
C ILE A 26 -17.32 6.56 11.84
N LEU A 27 -17.10 7.88 11.75
CA LEU A 27 -16.57 8.69 12.86
C LEU A 27 -17.57 8.75 14.02
N LEU A 28 -18.88 8.85 13.74
CA LEU A 28 -19.93 8.81 14.75
C LEU A 28 -20.03 7.43 15.42
N ALA A 29 -19.99 6.34 14.64
CA ALA A 29 -19.96 4.98 15.18
C ALA A 29 -18.73 4.76 16.07
N GLY A 30 -17.56 5.23 15.64
CA GLY A 30 -16.35 5.23 16.45
C GLY A 30 -16.54 6.01 17.75
N ALA A 31 -17.08 7.22 17.71
CA ALA A 31 -17.36 8.01 18.91
C ALA A 31 -18.34 7.32 19.87
N LEU A 32 -19.38 6.64 19.36
CA LEU A 32 -20.31 5.85 20.18
C LEU A 32 -19.61 4.68 20.87
N ILE A 33 -18.72 3.96 20.16
CA ILE A 33 -17.89 2.90 20.77
C ILE A 33 -17.00 3.49 21.86
N GLY A 34 -16.37 4.64 21.61
CA GLY A 34 -15.55 5.35 22.60
C GLY A 34 -16.34 5.75 23.84
N LEU A 35 -17.56 6.26 23.67
CA LEU A 35 -18.46 6.58 24.78
C LEU A 35 -18.89 5.33 25.55
N ALA A 36 -19.19 4.24 24.86
CA ALA A 36 -19.52 2.96 25.50
C ALA A 36 -18.36 2.43 26.35
N LEU A 37 -17.11 2.55 25.87
CA LEU A 37 -15.91 2.16 26.63
C LEU A 37 -15.69 2.99 27.90
N VAL A 38 -16.24 4.20 27.96
CA VAL A 38 -16.21 5.06 29.17
C VAL A 38 -17.39 4.75 30.08
N ALA A 39 -18.61 4.72 29.53
CA ALA A 39 -19.83 4.60 30.30
C ALA A 39 -20.07 3.17 30.83
N ALA A 40 -19.72 2.14 30.05
CA ALA A 40 -20.01 0.75 30.43
C ALA A 40 -19.23 0.30 31.69
N PRO A 41 -17.91 0.54 31.84
CA PRO A 41 -17.21 0.19 33.08
C PRO A 41 -17.80 0.89 34.32
N ILE A 42 -18.17 2.17 34.19
CA ILE A 42 -18.79 2.95 35.27
C ILE A 42 -20.16 2.37 35.63
N TYR A 43 -21.01 2.12 34.63
CA TYR A 43 -22.33 1.52 34.82
C TYR A 43 -22.25 0.13 35.47
N PHE A 44 -21.38 -0.75 34.96
CA PHE A 44 -21.20 -2.09 35.50
C PHE A 44 -20.71 -2.07 36.94
N TYR A 45 -19.74 -1.20 37.26
CA TYR A 45 -19.25 -1.05 38.63
C TYR A 45 -20.35 -0.54 39.57
N MET A 46 -21.14 0.46 39.16
CA MET A 46 -22.24 1.01 39.97
C MET A 46 -23.36 -0.01 40.21
N LYS A 47 -23.68 -0.83 39.20
CA LYS A 47 -24.76 -1.81 39.25
C LYS A 47 -24.41 -3.04 40.09
N PHE A 48 -23.22 -3.60 39.89
CA PHE A 48 -22.83 -4.87 40.51
C PHE A 48 -21.96 -4.69 41.76
N ARG A 49 -21.25 -3.56 41.89
CA ARG A 49 -20.35 -3.24 43.02
C ARG A 49 -19.28 -4.30 43.30
N ILE A 50 -18.85 -5.02 42.26
CA ILE A 50 -17.82 -6.07 42.35
C ILE A 50 -16.44 -5.45 42.10
N ALA A 51 -15.48 -5.68 43.00
CA ALA A 51 -14.13 -5.12 42.92
C ALA A 51 -13.36 -5.53 41.64
N TRP A 52 -13.57 -6.76 41.14
CA TRP A 52 -12.91 -7.23 39.92
C TRP A 52 -13.27 -6.41 38.67
N LEU A 53 -14.44 -5.73 38.66
CA LEU A 53 -14.84 -4.85 37.56
C LEU A 53 -13.96 -3.60 37.41
N LEU A 54 -13.16 -3.25 38.43
CA LEU A 54 -12.19 -2.15 38.34
C LEU A 54 -11.16 -2.37 37.22
N ILE A 55 -10.90 -3.62 36.81
CA ILE A 55 -9.99 -3.89 35.69
C ILE A 55 -10.46 -3.26 34.38
N PHE A 56 -11.78 -3.09 34.19
CA PHE A 56 -12.33 -2.45 32.99
C PHE A 56 -12.09 -0.94 32.94
N PHE A 57 -11.65 -0.31 34.03
CA PHE A 57 -11.37 1.13 34.04
C PHE A 57 -10.15 1.48 33.16
N ILE A 58 -9.33 0.49 32.80
CA ILE A 58 -8.26 0.67 31.80
C ILE A 58 -8.81 1.09 30.43
N PHE A 59 -10.08 0.78 30.12
CA PHE A 59 -10.72 1.18 28.86
C PHE A 59 -11.20 2.62 28.86
N ILE A 60 -11.35 3.27 30.02
CA ILE A 60 -11.77 4.67 30.12
C ILE A 60 -10.81 5.62 29.39
N PRO A 61 -9.48 5.65 29.68
CA PRO A 61 -8.56 6.53 28.97
C PRO A 61 -8.52 6.24 27.47
N PHE A 62 -8.66 4.96 27.07
CA PHE A 62 -8.74 4.58 25.65
C PHE A 62 -10.02 5.10 24.98
N GLY A 63 -11.18 4.99 25.64
CA GLY A 63 -12.45 5.51 25.16
C GLY A 63 -12.44 7.04 25.02
N VAL A 64 -11.91 7.76 26.01
CA VAL A 64 -11.75 9.23 25.95
C VAL A 64 -10.82 9.62 24.79
N TRP A 65 -9.67 8.96 24.67
CA TRP A 65 -8.73 9.21 23.56
C TRP A 65 -9.40 8.99 22.20
N LEU A 66 -10.17 7.91 22.06
CA LEU A 66 -10.86 7.55 20.83
C LEU A 66 -11.90 8.62 20.45
N VAL A 67 -12.75 9.06 21.39
CA VAL A 67 -13.73 10.14 21.15
C VAL A 67 -13.02 11.44 20.74
N LEU A 68 -11.99 11.86 21.46
CA LEU A 68 -11.22 13.07 21.13
C LEU A 68 -10.57 12.97 19.75
N SER A 69 -10.06 11.80 19.37
CA SER A 69 -9.49 11.54 18.06
C SER A 69 -10.56 11.69 16.96
N MET A 70 -11.74 11.07 17.12
CA MET A 70 -12.84 11.20 16.16
C MET A 70 -13.27 12.66 15.99
N LEU A 71 -13.40 13.43 17.09
CA LEU A 71 -13.75 14.85 17.03
C LEU A 71 -12.71 15.68 16.27
N ARG A 72 -11.41 15.40 16.45
CA ARG A 72 -10.34 16.07 15.68
C ARG A 72 -10.47 15.76 14.19
N HIS A 73 -10.78 14.51 13.83
CA HIS A 73 -10.99 14.13 12.43
C HIS A 73 -12.21 14.80 11.81
N ILE A 74 -13.32 14.93 12.54
CA ILE A 74 -14.52 15.66 12.08
C ILE A 74 -14.17 17.13 11.81
N LYS A 75 -13.51 17.81 12.76
CA LYS A 75 -13.09 19.21 12.57
C LYS A 75 -12.16 19.39 11.38
N LYS A 76 -11.26 18.43 11.14
CA LYS A 76 -10.36 18.44 9.98
C LYS A 76 -11.13 18.28 8.66
N LEU A 77 -12.12 17.39 8.62
CA LEU A 77 -12.97 17.20 7.43
C LEU A 77 -13.81 18.43 7.13
N GLU A 78 -14.42 19.03 8.15
CA GLU A 78 -15.19 20.27 8.03
C GLU A 78 -14.32 21.43 7.54
N TRP A 79 -13.13 21.59 8.12
CA TRP A 79 -12.18 22.61 7.67
C TRP A 79 -11.84 22.45 6.19
N ARG A 80 -11.50 21.24 5.74
CA ARG A 80 -11.19 20.94 4.33
C ARG A 80 -12.38 21.17 3.40
N HIS A 81 -13.60 21.00 3.90
CA HIS A 81 -14.81 21.24 3.12
C HIS A 81 -15.03 22.74 2.86
N ASN A 82 -14.75 23.57 3.87
CA ASN A 82 -14.99 25.01 3.81
C ASN A 82 -13.83 25.78 3.17
N HIS A 83 -12.62 25.23 3.16
CA HIS A 83 -11.40 25.88 2.68
C HIS A 83 -10.88 25.19 1.42
N LEU A 84 -11.56 25.45 0.30
CA LEU A 84 -11.19 24.90 -1.01
C LEU A 84 -10.23 25.85 -1.72
N SER A 85 -9.19 25.29 -2.33
CA SER A 85 -8.29 26.06 -3.19
C SER A 85 -9.04 26.50 -4.46
N SER A 86 -8.72 27.68 -5.01
CA SER A 86 -9.29 28.17 -6.26
C SER A 86 -8.20 28.62 -7.22
N TYR A 87 -8.43 28.39 -8.51
CA TYR A 87 -7.48 28.68 -9.58
C TYR A 87 -8.23 29.38 -10.71
N THR A 88 -7.80 30.58 -11.06
CA THR A 88 -8.41 31.39 -12.11
C THR A 88 -7.41 31.61 -13.23
N LEU A 89 -7.79 31.20 -14.44
CA LEU A 89 -7.07 31.47 -15.66
C LEU A 89 -7.62 32.74 -16.31
N SER A 90 -6.77 33.74 -16.43
CA SER A 90 -7.03 34.97 -17.17
C SER A 90 -6.21 34.99 -18.46
N GLY A 91 -6.46 35.97 -19.34
CA GLY A 91 -5.72 36.14 -20.59
C GLY A 91 -4.20 35.99 -20.45
N GLU A 92 -3.60 36.75 -19.52
CA GLU A 92 -2.13 36.86 -19.40
C GLU A 92 -1.56 36.31 -18.09
N LYS A 93 -2.40 35.81 -17.18
CA LYS A 93 -1.98 35.37 -15.85
C LYS A 93 -2.84 34.23 -15.29
N ILE A 94 -2.23 33.49 -14.38
CA ILE A 94 -2.87 32.48 -13.54
C ILE A 94 -2.90 33.01 -12.11
N GLU A 95 -4.08 33.06 -11.51
CA GLU A 95 -4.26 33.40 -10.11
C GLU A 95 -4.61 32.13 -9.34
N ALA A 96 -3.91 31.88 -8.23
CA ALA A 96 -4.14 30.73 -7.38
C ALA A 96 -4.29 31.15 -5.93
N LEU A 97 -5.27 30.56 -5.26
CA LEU A 97 -5.51 30.67 -3.83
C LEU A 97 -5.46 29.25 -3.28
N GLU A 98 -4.36 28.89 -2.63
CA GLU A 98 -4.08 27.52 -2.19
C GLU A 98 -4.21 27.39 -0.67
N TRP A 99 -4.98 26.40 -0.22
CA TRP A 99 -5.03 25.97 1.17
C TRP A 99 -4.14 24.74 1.34
N GLY A 100 -2.92 24.94 1.85
CA GLY A 100 -1.92 23.87 2.01
C GLY A 100 -2.27 22.89 3.14
N GLU A 101 -2.10 23.34 4.39
CA GLU A 101 -2.29 22.48 5.56
C GLU A 101 -3.63 22.71 6.25
N ALA A 102 -4.19 21.63 6.81
CA ALA A 102 -5.40 21.71 7.61
C ALA A 102 -5.17 22.62 8.82
N HIS A 103 -6.08 23.57 9.02
CA HIS A 103 -6.00 24.62 10.05
C HIS A 103 -5.01 25.76 9.74
N SER A 104 -4.55 25.91 8.49
CA SER A 104 -3.88 27.14 8.07
C SER A 104 -4.79 28.35 8.32
N LYS A 105 -4.22 29.44 8.85
CA LYS A 105 -4.95 30.68 9.17
C LYS A 105 -5.25 31.52 7.93
N SER A 106 -4.43 31.41 6.89
CA SER A 106 -4.55 32.19 5.66
C SER A 106 -4.21 31.33 4.44
N PRO A 107 -4.85 31.58 3.30
CA PRO A 107 -4.48 30.92 2.06
C PRO A 107 -3.18 31.49 1.51
N ILE A 108 -2.46 30.69 0.73
CA ILE A 108 -1.32 31.13 -0.06
C ILE A 108 -1.87 31.70 -1.36
N GLN A 109 -1.70 32.99 -1.59
CA GLN A 109 -2.10 33.63 -2.85
C GLN A 109 -0.89 33.71 -3.79
N ARG A 110 -1.06 33.30 -5.03
CA ARG A 110 -0.04 33.35 -6.08
C ARG A 110 -0.64 33.98 -7.33
N VAL A 111 0.13 34.86 -7.98
CA VAL A 111 -0.20 35.42 -9.29
C VAL A 111 0.97 35.12 -10.21
N VAL A 112 0.74 34.26 -11.20
CA VAL A 112 1.77 33.77 -12.12
C VAL A 112 1.48 34.35 -13.51
N PRO A 113 2.27 35.31 -13.99
CA PRO A 113 2.19 35.77 -15.38
C PRO A 113 2.48 34.61 -16.34
N LEU A 114 1.74 34.50 -17.44
CA LEU A 114 2.00 33.45 -18.44
C LEU A 114 3.39 33.58 -19.08
N SER A 115 3.93 34.80 -19.15
CA SER A 115 5.31 35.06 -19.59
C SER A 115 6.37 34.46 -18.67
N ALA A 116 6.04 34.19 -17.41
CA ALA A 116 6.94 33.56 -16.45
C ALA A 116 6.85 32.02 -16.48
N VAL A 117 5.88 31.45 -17.22
CA VAL A 117 5.69 30.01 -17.33
C VAL A 117 6.68 29.43 -18.33
N SER A 118 7.52 28.49 -17.86
CA SER A 118 8.48 27.80 -18.72
C SER A 118 7.86 26.62 -19.45
N SER A 119 7.00 25.85 -18.77
CA SER A 119 6.37 24.67 -19.33
C SER A 119 5.18 24.19 -18.49
N VAL A 120 4.33 23.40 -19.12
CA VAL A 120 3.13 22.82 -18.52
C VAL A 120 3.22 21.31 -18.61
N ILE A 121 3.09 20.61 -17.48
CA ILE A 121 3.16 19.16 -17.44
C ILE A 121 1.80 18.61 -17.02
N ALA A 122 1.14 17.93 -17.94
CA ALA A 122 -0.11 17.23 -17.71
C ALA A 122 0.15 15.84 -17.11
N SER A 123 -0.67 15.45 -16.14
CA SER A 123 -0.55 14.16 -15.47
C SER A 123 -1.87 13.74 -14.84
N SER A 124 -1.84 12.62 -14.12
CA SER A 124 -2.92 12.16 -13.26
C SER A 124 -2.46 12.11 -11.81
N TYR A 125 -3.35 12.50 -10.89
CA TYR A 125 -3.11 12.44 -9.46
C TYR A 125 -4.08 11.45 -8.79
N ILE A 126 -3.72 10.96 -7.60
CA ILE A 126 -4.60 10.07 -6.84
C ILE A 126 -5.58 10.90 -6.01
N ILE A 127 -6.88 10.73 -6.30
CA ILE A 127 -7.96 11.26 -5.47
C ILE A 127 -8.16 10.35 -4.26
N ARG A 128 -8.30 9.05 -4.50
CA ARG A 128 -8.51 8.03 -3.46
C ARG A 128 -8.01 6.66 -3.89
N GLN A 129 -7.61 5.86 -2.91
CA GLN A 129 -7.25 4.46 -3.13
C GLN A 129 -7.99 3.58 -2.12
N THR A 130 -8.89 2.72 -2.61
CA THR A 130 -9.65 1.78 -1.78
C THR A 130 -9.21 0.34 -2.05
N ILE A 131 -9.18 -0.47 -1.00
CA ILE A 131 -8.90 -1.90 -1.10
C ILE A 131 -10.23 -2.60 -1.39
N SER A 132 -10.34 -3.28 -2.53
CA SER A 132 -11.52 -4.08 -2.87
C SER A 132 -11.79 -5.16 -1.82
N GLN A 133 -13.06 -5.35 -1.44
CA GLN A 133 -13.52 -6.37 -0.49
C GLN A 133 -13.55 -7.81 -1.06
N GLY A 134 -13.32 -8.00 -2.36
CA GLY A 134 -13.18 -9.32 -2.98
C GLY A 134 -11.72 -9.73 -3.05
N GLY A 135 -11.34 -10.78 -2.32
CA GLY A 135 -9.97 -11.29 -2.20
C GLY A 135 -9.15 -11.23 -3.51
N PHE A 136 -7.87 -10.89 -3.36
CA PHE A 136 -6.85 -10.65 -4.39
C PHE A 136 -6.74 -9.22 -4.97
N SER A 137 -6.11 -8.35 -4.17
CA SER A 137 -5.08 -7.36 -4.58
C SER A 137 -5.41 -6.21 -5.54
N ARG A 138 -6.62 -6.09 -6.11
CA ARG A 138 -6.95 -4.91 -6.92
C ARG A 138 -7.36 -3.75 -6.03
N LYS A 139 -6.38 -2.88 -5.75
CA LYS A 139 -6.61 -1.53 -5.26
C LYS A 139 -7.39 -0.77 -6.32
N ILE A 140 -8.59 -0.30 -6.00
CA ILE A 140 -9.33 0.63 -6.85
C ILE A 140 -8.71 2.00 -6.57
N THR A 141 -7.98 2.52 -7.55
CA THR A 141 -7.40 3.86 -7.48
C THR A 141 -8.25 4.77 -8.33
N GLU A 142 -8.89 5.75 -7.70
CA GLU A 142 -9.54 6.84 -8.40
C GLU A 142 -8.54 7.95 -8.65
N THR A 143 -8.51 8.41 -9.89
CA THR A 143 -7.60 9.44 -10.36
C THR A 143 -8.35 10.62 -10.95
N GLY A 144 -7.70 11.78 -10.93
CA GLY A 144 -8.13 12.96 -11.67
C GLY A 144 -6.96 13.55 -12.45
N PRO A 145 -7.21 14.41 -13.45
CA PRO A 145 -6.15 15.15 -14.13
C PRO A 145 -5.51 16.17 -13.21
N ILE A 146 -4.22 16.44 -13.40
CA ILE A 146 -3.52 17.55 -12.77
C ILE A 146 -2.61 18.24 -13.79
N LEU A 147 -2.55 19.57 -13.71
CA LEU A 147 -1.55 20.36 -14.41
C LEU A 147 -0.49 20.83 -13.42
N TYR A 148 0.77 20.59 -13.74
CA TYR A 148 1.91 21.21 -13.08
C TYR A 148 2.39 22.35 -13.95
N ILE A 149 2.26 23.58 -13.46
CA ILE A 149 2.74 24.79 -14.13
C ILE A 149 4.13 25.07 -13.58
N LEU A 150 5.16 24.94 -14.42
CA LEU A 150 6.53 25.31 -14.07
C LEU A 150 6.73 26.78 -14.44
N TYR A 151 7.11 27.59 -13.46
CA TYR A 151 7.29 29.04 -13.65
C TYR A 151 8.51 29.56 -12.89
N THR A 152 9.03 30.70 -13.33
CA THR A 152 10.16 31.37 -12.67
C THR A 152 9.68 32.56 -11.88
N GLU A 153 9.98 32.60 -10.59
CA GLU A 153 9.69 33.73 -9.71
C GLU A 153 10.98 34.12 -8.97
N ASN A 154 11.39 35.38 -9.06
CA ASN A 154 12.63 35.88 -8.45
C ASN A 154 13.88 35.06 -8.83
N GLY A 155 13.94 34.58 -10.09
CA GLY A 155 15.05 33.76 -10.59
C GLY A 155 15.06 32.31 -10.12
N GLN A 156 14.08 31.89 -9.31
CA GLN A 156 13.91 30.51 -8.88
C GLN A 156 12.76 29.84 -9.61
N GLN A 157 12.97 28.61 -10.09
CA GLN A 157 11.90 27.82 -10.68
C GLN A 157 11.00 27.27 -9.57
N LYS A 158 9.69 27.32 -9.79
CA LYS A 158 8.65 26.86 -8.87
C LYS A 158 7.62 26.04 -9.63
N VAL A 159 6.82 25.27 -8.89
CA VAL A 159 5.70 24.50 -9.43
C VAL A 159 4.39 24.95 -8.78
N LEU A 160 3.38 25.18 -9.62
CA LEU A 160 2.00 25.37 -9.21
C LEU A 160 1.20 24.12 -9.62
N ASN A 161 0.45 23.55 -8.68
CA ASN A 161 -0.26 22.30 -8.89
C ASN A 161 -1.77 22.59 -9.04
N ILE A 162 -2.36 22.24 -10.18
CA ILE A 162 -3.78 22.52 -10.47
C ILE A 162 -4.53 21.19 -10.64
N PRO A 163 -5.07 20.60 -9.56
CA PRO A 163 -5.76 19.32 -9.61
C PRO A 163 -7.21 19.50 -10.08
N PHE A 164 -7.65 18.78 -11.10
CA PHE A 164 -9.04 18.79 -11.59
C PHE A 164 -9.90 17.71 -10.92
N GLN A 165 -11.22 17.87 -10.91
CA GLN A 165 -12.07 17.01 -10.09
C GLN A 165 -12.17 15.58 -10.63
N ASN A 166 -12.22 15.42 -11.95
CA ASN A 166 -12.36 14.13 -12.62
C ASN A 166 -11.85 14.25 -14.06
N HIS A 167 -11.68 13.10 -14.73
CA HIS A 167 -11.16 13.08 -16.10
C HIS A 167 -12.09 13.73 -17.14
N GLY A 168 -13.38 13.89 -16.84
CA GLY A 168 -14.36 14.57 -17.71
C GLY A 168 -14.54 16.06 -17.43
N ASP A 169 -13.70 16.66 -16.59
CA ASP A 169 -13.76 18.09 -16.30
C ASP A 169 -13.35 18.91 -17.53
N GLN A 170 -14.32 19.65 -18.11
CA GLN A 170 -14.09 20.52 -19.27
C GLN A 170 -13.07 21.63 -18.99
N GLY A 171 -12.85 21.97 -17.71
CA GLY A 171 -11.82 22.90 -17.30
C GLY A 171 -10.44 22.46 -17.79
N MET A 172 -10.12 21.16 -17.73
CA MET A 172 -8.83 20.66 -18.20
C MET A 172 -8.58 21.02 -19.67
N ASN A 173 -9.59 20.82 -20.53
CA ASN A 173 -9.51 21.16 -21.94
C ASN A 173 -9.37 22.67 -22.14
N ALA A 174 -10.14 23.48 -21.40
CA ALA A 174 -10.06 24.93 -21.49
C ALA A 174 -8.67 25.47 -21.12
N TRP A 175 -8.06 24.94 -20.06
CA TRP A 175 -6.71 25.29 -19.65
C TRP A 175 -5.67 24.89 -20.69
N LEU A 176 -5.67 23.62 -21.12
CA LEU A 176 -4.71 23.13 -22.12
C LEU A 176 -4.82 23.89 -23.45
N THR A 177 -6.04 24.14 -23.95
CA THR A 177 -6.25 24.91 -25.19
C THR A 177 -5.70 26.33 -25.06
N HIS A 178 -5.94 27.00 -23.93
CA HIS A 178 -5.46 28.37 -23.72
C HIS A 178 -3.94 28.45 -23.63
N LEU A 179 -3.32 27.54 -22.88
CA LEU A 179 -1.87 27.48 -22.70
C LEU A 179 -1.17 27.14 -24.02
N GLN A 180 -1.74 26.23 -24.81
CA GLN A 180 -1.24 25.89 -26.14
C GLN A 180 -1.32 27.07 -27.12
N LYS A 181 -2.43 27.84 -27.08
CA LYS A 181 -2.59 29.06 -27.90
C LYS A 181 -1.55 30.13 -27.59
N HIS A 182 -1.05 30.17 -26.35
CA HIS A 182 0.04 31.05 -25.92
C HIS A 182 1.44 30.50 -26.25
N GLY A 183 1.53 29.38 -26.98
CA GLY A 183 2.79 28.78 -27.38
C GLY A 183 3.56 28.11 -26.23
N LEU A 184 2.91 27.85 -25.10
CA LEU A 184 3.57 27.18 -23.97
C LEU A 184 3.76 25.69 -24.28
N PRO A 185 4.96 25.13 -24.03
CA PRO A 185 5.21 23.73 -24.27
C PRO A 185 4.44 22.88 -23.26
N ILE A 186 3.65 21.94 -23.79
CA ILE A 186 2.84 21.01 -22.99
C ILE A 186 3.50 19.63 -23.06
N GLN A 187 3.78 19.06 -21.90
CA GLN A 187 4.35 17.74 -21.73
C GLN A 187 3.41 16.85 -20.92
N TYR A 188 3.68 15.55 -20.92
CA TYR A 188 2.90 14.55 -20.19
C TYR A 188 3.81 13.61 -19.39
N THR A 189 3.34 13.22 -18.21
CA THR A 189 3.90 12.12 -17.43
C THR A 189 2.79 11.30 -16.76
N ALA A 190 2.87 9.97 -16.82
CA ALA A 190 1.92 9.11 -16.11
C ALA A 190 2.33 8.84 -14.65
N ARG A 191 3.46 9.42 -14.19
CA ARG A 191 3.94 9.25 -12.82
C ARG A 191 3.03 9.99 -11.84
N GLN A 192 2.53 9.28 -10.84
CA GLN A 192 1.69 9.87 -9.80
C GLN A 192 2.56 10.60 -8.77
N LEU A 193 2.68 11.93 -8.92
CA LEU A 193 3.48 12.80 -8.05
C LEU A 193 2.65 13.57 -7.02
N TYR A 194 1.32 13.54 -7.17
CA TYR A 194 0.39 14.26 -6.32
C TYR A 194 -0.73 13.33 -5.83
N ARG A 195 -1.16 13.57 -4.59
CA ARG A 195 -2.23 12.84 -3.93
C ARG A 195 -2.92 13.74 -2.90
N ILE A 196 -4.25 13.80 -2.92
CA ILE A 196 -5.05 14.75 -2.12
C ILE A 196 -4.97 14.46 -0.62
N ASP A 197 -5.04 13.19 -0.22
CA ASP A 197 -5.12 12.80 1.19
C ASP A 197 -3.75 12.84 1.89
N THR A 198 -2.69 12.50 1.17
CA THR A 198 -1.30 12.53 1.66
C THR A 198 -0.34 12.98 0.57
N GLN A 199 0.28 14.16 0.73
CA GLN A 199 1.35 14.59 -0.16
C GLN A 199 2.61 13.75 0.10
N HIS A 200 2.95 12.88 -0.85
CA HIS A 200 4.17 12.06 -0.78
C HIS A 200 5.41 12.79 -1.28
N PHE A 201 5.21 13.78 -2.16
CA PHE A 201 6.25 14.64 -2.69
C PHE A 201 5.97 16.09 -2.30
N THR A 202 6.99 16.84 -1.89
CA THR A 202 6.90 18.30 -1.74
C THR A 202 6.99 18.98 -3.10
N ASP A 203 6.70 20.29 -3.18
CA ASP A 203 6.81 21.05 -4.43
C ASP A 203 8.25 21.00 -4.99
N GLU A 204 9.26 21.04 -4.12
CA GLU A 204 10.68 20.95 -4.48
C GLU A 204 11.04 19.58 -5.06
N GLN A 205 10.54 18.49 -4.46
CA GLN A 205 10.79 17.14 -4.96
C GLN A 205 10.12 16.89 -6.31
N ARG A 206 8.95 17.50 -6.57
CA ARG A 206 8.31 17.43 -7.88
C ARG A 206 9.12 18.21 -8.92
N LEU A 207 9.61 19.39 -8.56
CA LEU A 207 10.47 20.19 -9.42
C LEU A 207 11.77 19.44 -9.77
N GLU A 208 12.44 18.87 -8.77
CA GLU A 208 13.64 18.03 -8.96
C GLU A 208 13.35 16.86 -9.91
N TYR A 209 12.20 16.19 -9.75
CA TYR A 209 11.81 15.12 -10.67
C TYR A 209 11.66 15.61 -12.11
N PHE A 210 11.02 16.77 -12.34
CA PHE A 210 10.85 17.31 -13.68
C PHE A 210 12.18 17.76 -14.32
N GLN A 211 13.15 18.21 -13.52
CA GLN A 211 14.47 18.61 -14.00
C GLN A 211 15.40 17.41 -14.26
N SER A 212 15.32 16.35 -13.44
CA SER A 212 16.29 15.25 -13.44
C SER A 212 15.85 14.01 -14.22
N SER A 213 14.55 13.71 -14.27
CA SER A 213 14.10 12.36 -14.67
C SER A 213 14.12 12.12 -16.18
N GLY A 214 13.92 13.15 -16.99
CA GLY A 214 13.66 13.01 -18.43
C GLY A 214 12.43 12.14 -18.76
N GLU A 215 11.58 11.84 -17.77
CA GLU A 215 10.40 10.95 -17.87
C GLU A 215 9.15 11.71 -18.36
N THR A 216 9.31 12.90 -18.92
CA THR A 216 8.25 13.61 -19.61
C THR A 216 8.31 13.31 -21.12
N VAL A 217 7.15 13.34 -21.77
CA VAL A 217 7.02 13.25 -23.23
C VAL A 217 6.23 14.45 -23.73
N ASP A 218 6.52 14.93 -24.93
CA ASP A 218 5.77 16.04 -25.51
C ASP A 218 4.31 15.63 -25.73
N PHE A 219 3.39 16.52 -25.35
CA PHE A 219 1.95 16.24 -25.40
C PHE A 219 1.27 17.06 -26.51
N PRO A 220 1.05 16.46 -27.70
CA PRO A 220 0.36 17.14 -28.80
C PRO A 220 -1.15 17.15 -28.55
N PHE A 221 -1.59 18.04 -27.66
CA PHE A 221 -3.01 18.18 -27.32
C PHE A 221 -3.83 18.60 -28.54
N THR A 222 -4.95 17.90 -28.78
CA THR A 222 -5.84 18.10 -29.94
C THR A 222 -7.18 18.77 -29.56
N GLY A 223 -7.38 19.04 -28.27
CA GLY A 223 -8.58 19.70 -27.76
C GLY A 223 -9.40 18.84 -26.79
N ASN A 224 -9.07 17.56 -26.60
CA ASN A 224 -9.82 16.68 -25.70
C ASN A 224 -8.92 15.72 -24.91
N TRP A 225 -8.81 16.01 -23.61
CA TRP A 225 -8.00 15.24 -22.66
C TRP A 225 -8.41 13.76 -22.60
N LEU A 226 -9.71 13.47 -22.63
CA LEU A 226 -10.22 12.10 -22.51
C LEU A 226 -9.79 11.21 -23.68
N THR A 227 -9.62 11.79 -24.87
CA THR A 227 -9.20 11.06 -26.07
C THR A 227 -7.68 11.05 -26.24
N ASP A 228 -7.02 12.12 -25.82
CA ASP A 228 -5.58 12.32 -26.03
C ASP A 228 -4.74 11.59 -24.96
N GLU A 229 -5.22 11.54 -23.71
CA GLU A 229 -4.49 10.94 -22.57
C GLU A 229 -4.13 9.46 -22.79
N PRO A 230 -5.04 8.58 -23.25
CA PRO A 230 -4.71 7.18 -23.46
C PRO A 230 -3.63 6.97 -24.53
N GLN A 231 -3.60 7.82 -25.55
CA GLN A 231 -2.63 7.74 -26.64
C GLN A 231 -1.24 8.15 -26.17
N ILE A 232 -1.14 9.26 -25.44
CA ILE A 232 0.15 9.73 -24.91
C ILE A 232 0.64 8.84 -23.77
N TRP A 233 -0.26 8.23 -22.99
CA TRP A 233 0.08 7.25 -21.96
C TRP A 233 0.83 6.05 -22.55
N ALA A 234 0.39 5.54 -23.71
CA ALA A 234 1.07 4.45 -24.39
C ALA A 234 2.52 4.82 -24.77
N LYS A 235 2.72 6.02 -25.35
CA LYS A 235 4.06 6.54 -25.69
C LYS A 235 4.94 6.74 -24.45
N TRP A 236 4.37 7.30 -23.38
CA TRP A 236 5.08 7.45 -22.11
C TRP A 236 5.52 6.10 -21.55
N LYS A 237 4.64 5.10 -21.60
CA LYS A 237 4.92 3.75 -21.09
C LYS A 237 6.02 3.05 -21.88
N GLU A 238 6.08 3.24 -23.19
CA GLU A 238 7.16 2.75 -24.03
C GLU A 238 8.50 3.33 -23.57
N LYS A 239 8.59 4.67 -23.47
CA LYS A 239 9.79 5.38 -22.98
C LYS A 239 10.21 4.94 -21.57
N ASP A 240 9.26 4.79 -20.65
CA ASP A 240 9.51 4.29 -19.28
C ASP A 240 10.01 2.83 -19.31
N THR A 241 9.51 1.99 -20.21
CA THR A 241 9.97 0.61 -20.35
C THR A 241 11.39 0.53 -20.89
N GLU A 242 11.71 1.34 -21.90
CA GLU A 242 13.08 1.44 -22.46
C GLU A 242 14.08 1.92 -21.41
N LYS A 243 13.76 3.01 -20.69
CA LYS A 243 14.60 3.53 -19.60
C LYS A 243 14.84 2.45 -18.53
N ARG A 244 13.78 1.73 -18.14
CA ARG A 244 13.91 0.63 -17.18
C ARG A 244 14.77 -0.51 -17.70
N ALA A 245 14.68 -0.86 -18.98
CA ALA A 245 15.52 -1.88 -19.59
C ALA A 245 16.99 -1.46 -19.59
N GLN A 246 17.28 -0.18 -19.85
CA GLN A 246 18.62 0.39 -19.75
C GLN A 246 19.15 0.37 -18.31
N GLU A 247 18.35 0.80 -17.33
CA GLU A 247 18.69 0.72 -15.91
C GLU A 247 18.96 -0.73 -15.46
N GLU A 248 18.17 -1.69 -15.93
CA GLU A 248 18.34 -3.11 -15.61
C GLU A 248 19.54 -3.74 -16.33
N ALA A 249 19.95 -3.22 -17.48
CA ALA A 249 21.18 -3.61 -18.16
C ALA A 249 22.42 -3.11 -17.40
N LEU A 250 22.35 -1.90 -16.81
CA LEU A 250 23.41 -1.33 -15.99
C LEU A 250 23.49 -1.97 -14.60
N ASP A 251 22.34 -2.27 -13.96
CA ASP A 251 22.29 -2.95 -12.66
C ASP A 251 21.35 -4.18 -12.68
N PRO A 252 21.90 -5.40 -12.82
CA PRO A 252 21.12 -6.63 -12.80
C PRO A 252 20.49 -6.92 -11.42
N LYS A 253 20.89 -6.23 -10.34
CA LYS A 253 20.21 -6.31 -9.03
C LYS A 253 18.83 -5.64 -9.08
N LEU A 254 18.64 -4.59 -9.89
CA LEU A 254 17.33 -3.95 -10.09
C LEU A 254 16.33 -4.91 -10.71
N LYS A 255 16.77 -5.72 -11.69
CA LYS A 255 15.94 -6.77 -12.30
C LYS A 255 15.48 -7.79 -11.27
N LYS A 256 16.38 -8.27 -10.41
CA LYS A 256 16.06 -9.20 -9.31
C LYS A 256 15.15 -8.56 -8.24
N ALA A 257 15.31 -7.27 -7.95
CA ALA A 257 14.45 -6.56 -7.01
C ALA A 257 13.03 -6.30 -7.55
N ARG A 258 12.90 -6.10 -8.87
CA ARG A 258 11.62 -5.84 -9.56
C ARG A 258 10.85 -7.09 -9.92
N GLN A 259 11.50 -8.25 -10.05
CA GLN A 259 10.84 -9.55 -10.20
C GLN A 259 9.94 -9.81 -8.98
N LYS A 260 8.65 -9.53 -9.14
CA LYS A 260 7.64 -9.90 -8.15
C LYS A 260 7.46 -11.41 -8.21
N HIS A 261 7.53 -12.07 -7.06
CA HIS A 261 7.17 -13.48 -6.97
C HIS A 261 5.67 -13.60 -7.30
N THR A 262 5.37 -14.23 -8.44
CA THR A 262 4.00 -14.42 -8.89
C THR A 262 3.29 -15.36 -7.91
N PHE A 263 1.98 -15.16 -7.72
CA PHE A 263 1.14 -16.05 -6.91
C PHE A 263 1.33 -17.53 -7.29
N PHE A 264 1.50 -17.82 -8.59
CA PHE A 264 1.79 -19.17 -9.10
C PHE A 264 3.09 -19.75 -8.59
N THR A 265 4.18 -18.98 -8.56
CA THR A 265 5.47 -19.45 -8.04
C THR A 265 5.37 -19.77 -6.54
N TRP A 266 4.58 -18.98 -5.80
CA TRP A 266 4.32 -19.23 -4.38
C TRP A 266 3.50 -20.51 -4.18
N MET A 267 2.40 -20.66 -4.93
CA MET A 267 1.53 -21.83 -4.86
C MET A 267 2.27 -23.12 -5.22
N PHE A 268 3.09 -23.11 -6.27
CA PHE A 268 3.92 -24.26 -6.66
C PHE A 268 4.91 -24.64 -5.55
N THR A 269 5.53 -23.66 -4.90
CA THR A 269 6.45 -23.91 -3.78
C THR A 269 5.74 -24.57 -2.60
N ILE A 270 4.54 -24.08 -2.23
CA ILE A 270 3.74 -24.69 -1.16
C ILE A 270 3.35 -26.12 -1.51
N TRP A 271 2.86 -26.33 -2.72
CA TRP A 271 2.39 -27.64 -3.18
C TRP A 271 3.52 -28.67 -3.21
N LEU A 272 4.71 -28.29 -3.68
CA LEU A 272 5.89 -29.14 -3.67
C LEU A 272 6.29 -29.55 -2.25
N VAL A 273 6.34 -28.59 -1.31
CA VAL A 273 6.68 -28.87 0.09
C VAL A 273 5.64 -29.76 0.75
N TYR A 274 4.34 -29.53 0.47
CA TYR A 274 3.26 -30.39 0.93
C TYR A 274 3.43 -31.83 0.46
N MET A 275 3.66 -32.05 -0.84
CA MET A 275 3.85 -33.39 -1.40
C MET A 275 5.06 -34.10 -0.80
N LEU A 276 6.17 -33.37 -0.62
CA LEU A 276 7.38 -33.92 -0.02
C LEU A 276 7.18 -34.29 1.45
N MET A 277 6.51 -33.42 2.22
CA MET A 277 6.15 -33.71 3.61
C MET A 277 5.21 -34.91 3.70
N PHE A 278 4.16 -34.97 2.88
CA PHE A 278 3.22 -36.09 2.89
C PHE A 278 3.91 -37.42 2.59
N LEU A 279 4.78 -37.44 1.57
CA LEU A 279 5.60 -38.61 1.22
C LEU A 279 6.54 -38.99 2.38
N ALA A 280 7.24 -38.02 2.97
CA ALA A 280 8.14 -38.26 4.09
C ALA A 280 7.40 -38.81 5.32
N GLY A 281 6.20 -38.29 5.61
CA GLY A 281 5.35 -38.80 6.70
C GLY A 281 4.90 -40.24 6.44
N PHE A 282 4.52 -40.57 5.20
CA PHE A 282 4.13 -41.93 4.82
C PHE A 282 5.30 -42.91 4.95
N VAL A 283 6.49 -42.52 4.49
CA VAL A 283 7.72 -43.29 4.67
C VAL A 283 8.05 -43.45 6.16
N GLN A 284 7.91 -42.39 6.95
CA GLN A 284 8.15 -42.43 8.39
C GLN A 284 7.18 -43.38 9.11
N THR A 285 5.90 -43.45 8.72
CA THR A 285 4.96 -44.42 9.29
C THR A 285 5.33 -45.86 8.93
N LYS A 286 5.82 -46.10 7.71
CA LYS A 286 6.22 -47.44 7.25
C LYS A 286 7.53 -47.93 7.85
N ILE A 287 8.54 -47.06 7.97
CA ILE A 287 9.82 -47.40 8.60
C ILE A 287 9.69 -47.42 10.12
N GLY A 288 8.93 -46.50 10.69
CA GLY A 288 8.73 -46.39 12.14
C GLY A 288 7.90 -47.52 12.74
N GLY A 289 7.22 -48.33 11.92
CA GLY A 289 6.53 -49.55 12.36
C GLY A 289 7.44 -50.55 13.10
N PHE A 290 8.76 -50.48 12.88
CA PHE A 290 9.77 -51.30 13.55
C PHE A 290 10.31 -50.71 14.86
N LEU A 291 9.97 -49.47 15.21
CA LEU A 291 10.45 -48.79 16.41
C LEU A 291 9.36 -48.80 17.51
N PRO A 292 9.69 -49.09 18.78
CA PRO A 292 8.73 -49.20 19.86
C PRO A 292 8.33 -47.81 20.39
N PHE A 293 7.54 -47.06 19.61
CA PHE A 293 6.99 -45.80 20.07
C PHE A 293 5.69 -46.03 20.85
N PRO A 294 5.53 -45.43 22.05
CA PRO A 294 4.27 -45.48 22.77
C PRO A 294 3.18 -44.74 22.00
N ALA A 295 1.94 -45.25 22.07
CA ALA A 295 0.79 -44.62 21.46
C ALA A 295 0.59 -43.18 21.97
N GLY A 296 0.32 -42.25 21.06
CA GLY A 296 0.13 -40.83 21.39
C GLY A 296 1.42 -40.02 21.59
N ASN A 297 2.60 -40.59 21.33
CA ASN A 297 3.84 -39.82 21.37
C ASN A 297 3.88 -38.78 20.24
N ILE A 298 3.85 -37.50 20.61
CA ILE A 298 3.89 -36.37 19.69
C ILE A 298 5.32 -36.00 19.23
N ILE A 299 6.37 -36.50 19.88
CA ILE A 299 7.75 -36.08 19.57
C ILE A 299 8.13 -36.34 18.10
N PRO A 300 7.84 -37.53 17.51
CA PRO A 300 8.16 -37.78 16.11
C PRO A 300 7.42 -36.84 15.14
N GLY A 301 6.18 -36.48 15.45
CA GLY A 301 5.40 -35.54 14.64
C GLY A 301 5.90 -34.10 14.78
N LEU A 302 6.30 -33.67 15.98
CA LEU A 302 6.90 -32.34 16.19
C LEU A 302 8.21 -32.18 15.42
N LEU A 303 9.07 -33.20 15.43
CA LEU A 303 10.32 -33.21 14.65
C LEU A 303 10.03 -33.15 13.15
N PHE A 304 9.07 -33.97 12.68
CA PHE A 304 8.62 -33.99 11.30
C PHE A 304 8.13 -32.61 10.82
N PHE A 305 7.24 -31.95 11.58
CA PHE A 305 6.78 -30.61 11.23
C PHE A 305 7.87 -29.55 11.36
N THR A 306 8.80 -29.70 12.29
CA THR A 306 9.95 -28.78 12.43
C THR A 306 10.84 -28.85 11.19
N MET A 307 11.21 -30.05 10.74
CA MET A 307 12.00 -30.25 9.52
C MET A 307 11.25 -29.75 8.28
N GLY A 308 9.96 -30.06 8.17
CA GLY A 308 9.10 -29.51 7.12
C GLY A 308 9.02 -27.99 7.14
N GLY A 309 8.98 -27.39 8.33
CA GLY A 309 9.00 -25.94 8.52
C GLY A 309 10.30 -25.32 8.04
N PHE A 310 11.45 -25.93 8.36
CA PHE A 310 12.74 -25.50 7.83
C PHE A 310 12.77 -25.54 6.31
N LEU A 311 12.33 -26.65 5.70
CA LEU A 311 12.26 -26.78 4.24
C LEU A 311 11.35 -25.70 3.63
N PHE A 312 10.14 -25.56 4.17
CA PHE A 312 9.14 -24.58 3.72
C PHE A 312 9.68 -23.15 3.75
N PHE A 313 10.20 -22.71 4.89
CA PHE A 313 10.71 -21.36 5.03
C PHE A 313 12.00 -21.15 4.25
N TYR A 314 12.83 -22.18 4.09
CA TYR A 314 14.05 -22.11 3.27
C TYR A 314 13.73 -21.91 1.79
N CYS A 315 12.76 -22.64 1.23
CA CYS A 315 12.29 -22.42 -0.15
C CYS A 315 11.74 -21.00 -0.34
N LEU A 316 11.11 -20.43 0.70
CA LEU A 316 10.57 -19.06 0.69
C LEU A 316 11.55 -17.98 1.20
N ARG A 317 12.83 -18.31 1.43
CA ARG A 317 13.79 -17.41 2.11
C ARG A 317 13.93 -16.04 1.47
N SER A 318 13.81 -15.95 0.14
CA SER A 318 13.95 -14.68 -0.60
C SER A 318 12.80 -13.71 -0.32
N TYR A 319 11.63 -14.22 0.08
CA TYR A 319 10.38 -13.46 0.22
C TYR A 319 9.69 -13.71 1.56
N LEU A 320 10.43 -14.16 2.57
CA LEU A 320 9.90 -14.56 3.87
C LEU A 320 9.06 -13.42 4.52
N ARG A 321 7.78 -13.69 4.78
CA ARG A 321 6.81 -12.78 5.42
C ARG A 321 6.17 -13.48 6.61
N TRP A 322 5.75 -12.71 7.61
CA TRP A 322 5.28 -13.25 8.91
C TRP A 322 4.04 -14.14 8.76
N TYR A 323 3.10 -13.79 7.87
CA TYR A 323 1.87 -14.55 7.69
C TYR A 323 2.09 -15.95 7.10
N TYR A 324 3.28 -16.26 6.56
CA TYR A 324 3.62 -17.63 6.16
C TYR A 324 3.72 -18.60 7.34
N MET A 325 3.90 -18.10 8.57
CA MET A 325 3.78 -18.92 9.78
C MET A 325 2.35 -19.45 9.95
N LEU A 326 1.35 -18.61 9.68
CA LEU A 326 -0.06 -19.02 9.71
C LEU A 326 -0.37 -20.01 8.58
N SER A 327 0.11 -19.74 7.37
CA SER A 327 -0.07 -20.65 6.22
C SER A 327 0.55 -22.02 6.47
N PHE A 328 1.76 -22.08 7.02
CA PHE A 328 2.41 -23.35 7.35
C PHE A 328 1.72 -24.08 8.51
N SER A 329 1.24 -23.33 9.52
CA SER A 329 0.47 -23.91 10.63
C SER A 329 -0.82 -24.57 10.12
N LEU A 330 -1.54 -23.91 9.21
CA LEU A 330 -2.73 -24.48 8.58
C LEU A 330 -2.37 -25.74 7.75
N LEU A 331 -1.27 -25.68 6.98
CA LEU A 331 -0.79 -26.82 6.21
C LEU A 331 -0.44 -28.02 7.09
N ALA A 332 0.22 -27.77 8.22
CA ALA A 332 0.57 -28.80 9.20
C ALA A 332 -0.68 -29.48 9.73
N VAL A 333 -1.72 -28.72 10.09
CA VAL A 333 -3.02 -29.26 10.53
C VAL A 333 -3.68 -30.10 9.44
N ILE A 334 -3.69 -29.65 8.18
CA ILE A 334 -4.25 -30.42 7.05
C ILE A 334 -3.51 -31.76 6.86
N ILE A 335 -2.18 -31.74 6.91
CA ILE A 335 -1.35 -32.95 6.85
C ILE A 335 -1.68 -33.86 8.04
N GLY A 336 -1.70 -33.32 9.25
CA GLY A 336 -1.98 -34.08 10.47
C GLY A 336 -3.34 -34.76 10.45
N ILE A 337 -4.41 -34.04 10.07
CA ILE A 337 -5.75 -34.60 9.92
C ILE A 337 -5.75 -35.73 8.89
N SER A 338 -5.03 -35.56 7.77
CA SER A 338 -4.94 -36.61 6.74
C SER A 338 -4.28 -37.89 7.28
N PHE A 339 -3.24 -37.77 8.11
CA PHE A 339 -2.64 -38.92 8.80
C PHE A 339 -3.57 -39.53 9.86
N GLY A 340 -4.35 -38.71 10.57
CA GLY A 340 -5.38 -39.20 11.50
C GLY A 340 -6.51 -39.97 10.82
N ILE A 341 -6.91 -39.58 9.60
CA ILE A 341 -7.91 -40.33 8.82
C ILE A 341 -7.33 -41.67 8.34
N ILE A 342 -6.07 -41.68 7.91
CA ILE A 342 -5.41 -42.89 7.41
C ILE A 342 -5.09 -43.88 8.55
N SER A 343 -4.89 -43.39 9.79
CA SER A 343 -4.47 -44.23 10.91
C SER A 343 -5.43 -45.36 11.24
N ASP A 344 -6.74 -45.19 11.00
CA ASP A 344 -7.76 -46.21 11.24
C ASP A 344 -7.56 -47.48 10.39
N GLY A 345 -6.87 -47.36 9.26
CA GLY A 345 -6.53 -48.48 8.37
C GLY A 345 -5.14 -49.08 8.60
N LEU A 346 -4.36 -48.56 9.56
CA LEU A 346 -2.98 -48.98 9.79
C LEU A 346 -2.87 -49.92 11.01
N PRO A 347 -1.99 -50.93 10.99
CA PRO A 347 -1.80 -51.82 12.13
C PRO A 347 -0.85 -51.24 13.19
N GLY A 348 -1.16 -51.49 14.47
CA GLY A 348 -0.23 -51.40 15.60
C GLY A 348 0.56 -50.08 15.69
N THR A 349 1.89 -50.17 15.56
CA THR A 349 2.84 -49.06 15.67
C THR A 349 2.72 -48.03 14.56
N GLU A 350 2.28 -48.43 13.36
CA GLU A 350 2.06 -47.51 12.23
C GLU A 350 0.91 -46.54 12.53
N ALA A 351 -0.20 -47.06 13.08
CA ALA A 351 -1.35 -46.24 13.50
C ALA A 351 -0.97 -45.30 14.65
N ALA A 352 -0.20 -45.79 15.63
CA ALA A 352 0.29 -44.96 16.74
C ALA A 352 1.15 -43.78 16.26
N LEU A 353 2.01 -43.98 15.26
CA LEU A 353 2.83 -42.92 14.66
C LEU A 353 2.01 -41.94 13.82
N ALA A 354 1.07 -42.44 13.01
CA ALA A 354 0.16 -41.59 12.24
C ALA A 354 -0.69 -40.70 13.17
N MET A 355 -1.18 -41.27 14.27
CA MET A 355 -1.90 -40.52 15.31
C MET A 355 -0.98 -39.51 16.03
N GLY A 356 0.28 -39.88 16.28
CA GLY A 356 1.29 -38.97 16.82
C GLY A 356 1.55 -37.76 15.91
N ILE A 357 1.63 -37.97 14.58
CA ILE A 357 1.72 -36.88 13.58
C ILE A 357 0.44 -36.02 13.62
N CYS A 358 -0.74 -36.64 13.68
CA CYS A 358 -2.00 -35.91 13.80
C CYS A 358 -2.03 -34.98 15.03
N LEU A 359 -1.76 -35.52 16.23
CA LEU A 359 -1.75 -34.75 17.47
C LEU A 359 -0.68 -33.64 17.45
N SER A 360 0.50 -33.93 16.91
CA SER A 360 1.58 -32.95 16.78
C SER A 360 1.18 -31.75 15.93
N SER A 361 0.32 -31.94 14.92
CA SER A 361 -0.10 -30.86 14.03
C SER A 361 -0.89 -29.76 14.73
N PHE A 362 -1.61 -30.10 15.80
CA PHE A 362 -2.35 -29.14 16.63
C PHE A 362 -1.46 -28.42 17.63
N ALA A 363 -0.41 -29.07 18.12
CA ALA A 363 0.56 -28.46 19.04
C ALA A 363 1.58 -27.58 18.31
N TYR A 364 1.93 -27.94 17.08
CA TYR A 364 3.01 -27.32 16.30
C TYR A 364 2.87 -25.80 16.01
N PRO A 365 1.66 -25.19 15.89
CA PRO A 365 1.54 -23.74 15.72
C PRO A 365 2.22 -22.93 16.83
N SER A 366 2.39 -23.49 18.03
CA SER A 366 3.15 -22.87 19.12
C SER A 366 4.67 -22.86 18.89
N LEU A 367 5.19 -23.73 18.01
CA LEU A 367 6.62 -23.92 17.73
C LEU A 367 7.06 -23.44 16.33
N VAL A 368 6.11 -23.09 15.45
CA VAL A 368 6.39 -22.69 14.05
C VAL A 368 7.35 -21.49 13.93
N TRP A 369 7.44 -20.66 14.98
CA TRP A 369 8.34 -19.52 15.02
C TRP A 369 9.82 -19.92 14.98
N ILE A 370 10.17 -21.12 15.48
CA ILE A 370 11.57 -21.60 15.54
C ILE A 370 12.19 -21.69 14.14
N PRO A 371 11.67 -22.49 13.20
CA PRO A 371 12.25 -22.56 11.86
C PRO A 371 12.11 -21.23 11.10
N TYR A 372 11.03 -20.47 11.33
CA TYR A 372 10.83 -19.16 10.71
C TYR A 372 11.95 -18.17 11.07
N PHE A 373 12.20 -17.94 12.36
CA PHE A 373 13.21 -16.97 12.82
C PHE A 373 14.63 -17.44 12.50
N THR A 374 14.88 -18.75 12.50
CA THR A 374 16.17 -19.30 12.12
C THR A 374 16.49 -18.98 10.66
N VAL A 375 15.57 -19.25 9.74
CA VAL A 375 15.75 -18.91 8.31
C VAL A 375 15.82 -17.39 8.09
N LYS A 376 15.02 -16.60 8.82
CA LYS A 376 15.06 -15.14 8.76
C LYS A 376 16.45 -14.58 9.12
N THR A 377 17.08 -15.14 10.15
CA THR A 377 18.41 -14.73 10.63
C THR A 377 19.51 -15.12 9.64
N LEU A 378 19.42 -16.30 9.02
CA LEU A 378 20.37 -16.72 7.97
C LEU A 378 20.35 -15.76 6.76
N ARG A 379 19.17 -15.23 6.41
CA ARG A 379 19.03 -14.25 5.33
C ARG A 379 19.73 -12.92 5.63
N THR A 380 19.61 -12.39 6.84
CA THR A 380 20.19 -11.09 7.21
C THR A 380 21.72 -11.15 7.27
N ARG A 381 22.29 -12.26 7.74
CA ARG A 381 23.76 -12.47 7.73
C ARG A 381 24.33 -12.47 6.32
N LYS A 382 23.69 -13.15 5.37
CA LYS A 382 24.16 -13.19 3.97
C LYS A 382 24.15 -11.81 3.30
N LYS A 383 23.17 -10.96 3.60
CA LYS A 383 23.13 -9.56 3.10
C LYS A 383 24.26 -8.71 3.67
N THR A 384 24.62 -8.93 4.93
CA THR A 384 25.69 -8.18 5.60
C THR A 384 27.06 -8.58 5.05
N SER A 385 27.32 -9.88 4.89
CA SER A 385 28.56 -10.40 4.30
C SER A 385 28.81 -9.89 2.87
N THR A 386 27.77 -9.83 2.03
CA THR A 386 27.91 -9.34 0.66
C THR A 386 28.11 -7.83 0.58
N ALA A 387 27.61 -7.05 1.54
CA ALA A 387 27.85 -5.61 1.62
C ALA A 387 29.29 -5.28 2.08
N THR A 388 29.84 -6.09 2.98
CA THR A 388 31.24 -5.94 3.42
C THR A 388 32.22 -6.29 2.31
N GLU A 389 31.99 -7.37 1.55
CA GLU A 389 32.83 -7.75 0.40
C GLU A 389 32.83 -6.70 -0.72
N THR A 390 31.67 -6.12 -1.05
CA THR A 390 31.60 -5.07 -2.09
C THR A 390 32.28 -3.76 -1.67
N SER A 391 32.38 -3.48 -0.37
CA SER A 391 33.09 -2.30 0.12
C SER A 391 34.61 -2.47 0.08
N SER A 392 35.11 -3.71 0.14
CA SER A 392 36.55 -4.02 0.05
C SER A 392 37.10 -4.16 -1.37
N THR A 393 36.24 -4.28 -2.40
CA THR A 393 36.67 -4.38 -3.81
C THR A 393 36.65 -3.02 -4.55
N ILE A 394 36.25 -1.95 -3.87
CA ILE A 394 36.18 -0.58 -4.41
C ILE A 394 37.31 0.31 -3.82
N GLN A 395 38.20 -0.27 -3.00
CA GLN A 395 39.51 0.30 -2.69
C GLN A 395 40.56 -0.40 -3.54
#